data_AF-A0A6G1GH86-F1
#
_entry.id   AF-A0A6G1GH86-F1
#
_cell.length_a   1.000
_cell.length_b   1.000
_cell.length_c   1.000
_cell.angle_alpha   90.00
_cell.angle_beta   90.00
_cell.angle_gamma   90.00
#
_symmetry.space_group_name_H-M   'P 1'
#
loop_
_entity.id
_entity.type
_entity.pdbx_description
1 polymer ?
#
loop_
_entity_poly.entity_id
_entity_poly.type
_entity_poly.pdbx_seq_one_letter_code
_entity_poly.pdbx_strand_id
1 'polypeptide(L)'
;MAHTRSRCSSAPALPPATLLRAANTMIEANKPVASANGHTIRLVGKDEYKEAAECLAEAFVDDEVARYFLDMPDTARWANKRKWELHASILEYVTYALVMGERDE
;
A
#
# COMPACT_ATOMS: atom_id res chain seq x y z
N MET A 1 48.30 -6.00 27.42
CA MET A 1 47.11 -6.55 28.11
C MET A 1 46.34 -5.39 28.73
N ALA A 2 45.18 -5.04 28.16
CA ALA A 2 44.15 -4.24 28.81
C ALA A 2 42.82 -4.54 28.10
N HIS A 3 41.89 -5.12 28.85
CA HIS A 3 40.52 -5.44 28.46
C HIS A 3 39.66 -4.18 28.39
N THR A 4 38.67 -4.15 27.48
CA THR A 4 37.30 -3.71 27.82
C THR A 4 36.31 -4.21 26.77
N ARG A 5 35.21 -4.81 27.26
CA ARG A 5 34.12 -5.48 26.53
C ARG A 5 33.04 -4.49 26.06
N SER A 6 32.38 -4.87 24.97
CA SER A 6 30.93 -4.89 24.72
C SER A 6 30.04 -3.78 25.29
N ARG A 7 29.35 -3.06 24.39
CA ARG A 7 27.99 -2.54 24.65
C ARG A 7 27.10 -2.89 23.47
N CYS A 8 26.35 -3.98 23.60
CA CYS A 8 25.12 -4.18 22.87
C CYS A 8 24.15 -3.05 23.27
N SER A 9 23.75 -2.21 22.33
CA SER A 9 22.77 -1.15 22.55
C SER A 9 21.36 -1.78 22.51
N SER A 10 20.75 -2.00 23.68
CA SER A 10 19.35 -2.43 23.76
C SER A 10 18.43 -1.27 23.40
N ALA A 11 17.58 -1.45 22.39
CA ALA A 11 16.49 -0.51 22.09
C ALA A 11 15.53 -0.44 23.30
N PRO A 12 15.07 0.75 23.71
CA PRO A 12 14.12 0.88 24.80
C PRO A 12 12.75 0.33 24.38
N ALA A 13 12.23 -0.62 25.15
CA ALA A 13 10.86 -1.10 25.01
C ALA A 13 9.90 0.06 25.35
N LEU A 14 9.18 0.55 24.34
CA LEU A 14 8.21 1.63 24.52
C LEU A 14 7.05 1.15 25.44
N PRO A 15 6.58 1.99 26.36
CA PRO A 15 5.51 1.61 27.29
C PRO A 15 4.18 1.43 26.54
N PRO A 16 3.32 0.50 26.98
CA PRO A 16 2.09 0.11 26.27
C PRO A 16 1.11 1.28 26.04
N ALA A 17 1.12 2.28 26.92
CA ALA A 17 0.29 3.48 26.76
C ALA A 17 0.65 4.34 25.53
N THR A 18 1.91 4.29 25.07
CA THR A 18 2.36 5.02 23.87
C THR A 18 1.87 4.33 22.60
N LEU A 19 1.82 2.99 22.60
CA LEU A 19 1.26 2.21 21.49
C LEU A 19 -0.23 2.50 21.31
N LEU A 20 -0.98 2.56 22.41
CA LEU A 20 -2.42 2.85 22.38
C LEU A 20 -2.70 4.28 21.89
N ARG A 21 -1.88 5.26 22.31
CA ARG A 21 -2.02 6.65 21.84
C ARG A 21 -1.68 6.79 20.36
N ALA A 22 -0.62 6.14 19.89
CA ALA A 22 -0.25 6.14 18.47
C ALA A 22 -1.35 5.52 17.59
N ALA A 23 -1.91 4.38 18.01
CA ALA A 23 -3.03 3.75 17.32
C ALA A 23 -4.27 4.68 17.26
N ASN A 24 -4.60 5.36 18.36
CA ASN A 24 -5.74 6.29 18.40
C ASN A 24 -5.56 7.51 17.46
N THR A 25 -4.34 8.02 17.27
CA THR A 25 -4.06 9.07 16.26
C THR A 25 -4.21 8.59 14.83
N MET A 26 -3.89 7.33 14.52
CA MET A 26 -4.10 6.77 13.17
C MET A 26 -5.59 6.55 12.87
N ILE A 27 -6.38 6.23 13.89
CA ILE A 27 -7.85 6.07 13.77
C ILE A 27 -8.54 7.42 13.48
N GLU A 28 -8.09 8.53 14.09
CA GLU A 28 -8.68 9.87 13.86
C GLU A 28 -8.42 10.41 12.44
N ALA A 29 -7.24 10.14 11.86
CA ALA A 29 -6.92 10.56 10.48
C ALA A 29 -7.72 9.81 9.40
N ASN A 30 -8.26 8.63 9.74
CA ASN A 30 -8.99 7.75 8.83
C ASN A 30 -10.53 7.88 9.02
N LYS A 31 -10.98 8.91 9.73
CA LYS A 31 -12.41 9.10 9.99
C LYS A 31 -13.14 9.40 8.68
N PRO A 32 -14.19 8.62 8.33
CA PRO A 32 -14.92 8.83 7.09
C PRO A 32 -15.65 10.18 7.09
N VAL A 33 -15.40 10.99 6.06
CA VAL A 33 -16.17 12.19 5.74
C VAL A 33 -17.39 11.77 4.94
N ALA A 34 -18.59 12.15 5.42
CA ALA A 34 -19.83 11.89 4.69
C ALA A 34 -19.86 12.73 3.39
N SER A 35 -19.96 12.06 2.25
CA SER A 35 -20.23 12.69 0.96
C SER A 35 -21.73 12.96 0.80
N ALA A 36 -22.08 13.98 0.04
CA ALA A 36 -23.47 14.43 -0.20
C ALA A 36 -24.39 13.33 -0.75
N ASN A 37 -23.82 12.26 -1.32
CA ASN A 37 -24.55 11.12 -1.89
C ASN A 37 -24.73 9.94 -0.91
N GLY A 38 -24.46 10.12 0.39
CA GLY A 38 -24.59 9.07 1.40
C GLY A 38 -23.42 8.07 1.45
N HIS A 39 -22.42 8.25 0.58
CA HIS A 39 -21.17 7.47 0.61
C HIS A 39 -20.14 8.12 1.54
N THR A 40 -19.40 7.32 2.29
CA THR A 40 -18.31 7.80 3.15
C THR A 40 -16.98 7.78 2.43
N ILE A 41 -16.29 8.91 2.36
CA ILE A 41 -14.94 9.05 1.79
C ILE A 41 -13.94 9.07 2.94
N ARG A 42 -12.87 8.26 2.88
CA ARG A 42 -11.79 8.25 3.87
C ARG A 42 -10.42 8.31 3.17
N LEU A 43 -9.39 8.74 3.90
CA LEU A 43 -8.02 8.61 3.43
C LEU A 43 -7.54 7.17 3.60
N VAL A 44 -6.94 6.61 2.55
CA VAL A 44 -6.30 5.30 2.62
C VAL A 44 -4.91 5.45 3.25
N GLY A 45 -4.63 4.69 4.30
CA GLY A 45 -3.34 4.67 4.97
C GLY A 45 -2.23 4.04 4.12
N LYS A 46 -0.97 4.28 4.49
CA LYS A 46 0.20 3.65 3.83
C LYS A 46 0.22 2.13 4.01
N ASP A 47 -0.34 1.64 5.10
CA ASP A 47 -0.49 0.23 5.47
C ASP A 47 -1.54 -0.49 4.62
N GLU A 48 -2.50 0.25 4.06
CA GLU A 48 -3.63 -0.28 3.29
C GLU A 48 -3.39 -0.29 1.78
N TYR A 49 -2.20 0.11 1.32
CA TYR A 49 -1.91 0.27 -0.11
C TYR A 49 -2.12 -1.02 -0.92
N LYS A 50 -1.92 -2.19 -0.31
CA LYS A 50 -2.12 -3.49 -0.97
C LYS A 50 -3.59 -3.77 -1.25
N GLU A 51 -4.45 -3.52 -0.27
CA GLU A 51 -5.90 -3.69 -0.42
C GLU A 51 -6.44 -2.68 -1.43
N ALA A 52 -5.93 -1.45 -1.41
CA ALA A 52 -6.26 -0.45 -2.42
C ALA A 52 -5.82 -0.88 -3.82
N ALA A 53 -4.61 -1.44 -3.97
CA ALA A 53 -4.12 -1.94 -5.24
C ALA A 53 -4.94 -3.10 -5.79
N GLU A 54 -5.34 -4.04 -4.93
CA GLU A 54 -6.20 -5.17 -5.31
C GLU A 54 -7.58 -4.68 -5.77
N CYS A 55 -8.18 -3.75 -5.03
CA CYS A 55 -9.45 -3.12 -5.41
C CYS A 55 -9.35 -2.42 -6.78
N LEU A 56 -8.25 -1.71 -7.04
CA LEU A 56 -8.01 -1.08 -8.35
C LEU A 56 -7.78 -2.13 -9.44
N ALA A 57 -7.10 -3.24 -9.15
CA ALA A 57 -6.89 -4.32 -10.10
C ALA A 57 -8.21 -4.95 -10.56
N GLU A 58 -9.14 -5.16 -9.63
CA GLU A 58 -10.49 -5.62 -9.95
C GLU A 58 -11.29 -4.58 -10.74
N ALA A 59 -11.22 -3.31 -10.35
CA ALA A 59 -11.96 -2.24 -11.02
C ALA A 59 -11.52 -2.02 -12.48
N PHE A 60 -10.22 -2.20 -12.77
CA PHE A 60 -9.63 -2.00 -14.10
C PHE A 60 -9.45 -3.28 -14.90
N VAL A 61 -10.13 -4.38 -14.54
CA VAL A 61 -9.97 -5.68 -15.21
C VAL A 61 -10.24 -5.62 -16.72
N ASP A 62 -11.19 -4.81 -17.16
CA ASP A 62 -11.63 -4.67 -18.56
C ASP A 62 -11.24 -3.31 -19.17
N ASP A 63 -10.42 -2.51 -18.47
CA ASP A 63 -10.01 -1.20 -18.95
C ASP A 63 -8.92 -1.31 -20.02
N GLU A 64 -9.17 -0.72 -21.19
CA GLU A 64 -8.28 -0.83 -22.35
C GLU A 64 -6.91 -0.18 -22.09
N VAL A 65 -6.86 0.88 -21.29
CA VAL A 65 -5.62 1.61 -21.00
C VAL A 65 -4.78 0.83 -19.99
N ALA A 66 -5.39 0.33 -18.93
CA ALA A 66 -4.72 -0.49 -17.92
C ALA A 66 -4.20 -1.81 -18.53
N ARG A 67 -4.93 -2.38 -19.48
CA ARG A 67 -4.56 -3.63 -20.17
C ARG A 67 -3.60 -3.46 -21.33
N TYR A 68 -3.25 -2.23 -21.72
CA TYR A 68 -2.37 -1.98 -22.86
C TYR A 68 -1.08 -2.81 -22.82
N PHE A 69 -0.44 -2.90 -21.65
CA PHE A 69 0.78 -3.68 -21.45
C PHE A 69 0.57 -5.21 -21.50
N LEU A 70 -0.67 -5.67 -21.34
CA LEU A 70 -1.06 -7.07 -21.28
C LEU A 70 -1.49 -7.62 -22.64
N ASP A 71 -1.98 -6.75 -23.53
CA ASP A 71 -2.56 -7.11 -24.83
C ASP A 71 -1.62 -6.74 -26.00
N MET A 72 -0.31 -6.93 -25.79
CA MET A 72 0.71 -6.84 -26.82
C MET A 72 0.82 -8.14 -27.65
N PRO A 73 1.33 -8.08 -28.90
CA PRO A 73 1.56 -9.26 -29.72
C PRO A 73 2.43 -10.32 -29.02
N ASP A 74 3.43 -9.88 -28.24
CA ASP A 74 4.34 -10.76 -27.51
C ASP A 74 3.67 -11.52 -26.34
N THR A 75 2.60 -10.96 -25.79
CA THR A 75 1.81 -11.54 -24.69
C THR A 75 0.56 -12.27 -25.18
N ALA A 76 0.28 -12.30 -26.49
CA ALA A 76 -0.91 -12.92 -27.08
C ALA A 76 -1.07 -14.41 -26.73
N ARG A 77 0.05 -15.13 -26.59
CA ARG A 77 0.09 -16.56 -26.22
C ARG A 77 0.00 -16.84 -24.72
N TRP A 78 -0.02 -15.80 -23.89
CA TRP A 78 -0.02 -15.99 -22.44
C TRP A 78 -1.38 -16.44 -21.95
N ALA A 79 -1.40 -17.31 -20.94
CA ALA A 79 -2.63 -17.64 -20.25
C ALA A 79 -3.22 -16.41 -19.53
N ASN A 80 -4.55 -16.30 -19.50
CA ASN A 80 -5.25 -15.20 -18.84
C ASN A 80 -4.83 -15.02 -17.37
N LYS A 81 -4.56 -16.12 -16.65
CA LYS A 81 -4.05 -16.07 -15.28
C LYS A 81 -2.73 -15.30 -15.17
N ARG A 82 -1.80 -15.52 -16.11
CA ARG A 82 -0.52 -14.82 -16.12
C ARG A 82 -0.68 -13.34 -16.47
N LYS A 83 -1.60 -13.01 -17.36
CA LYS A 83 -1.94 -11.61 -17.66
C LYS A 83 -2.53 -10.92 -16.43
N TRP A 84 -3.41 -11.60 -15.69
CA TRP A 84 -3.95 -11.10 -14.43
C TRP A 84 -2.87 -10.89 -13.35
N GLU A 85 -1.96 -11.84 -13.18
CA GLU A 85 -0.84 -11.71 -12.23
C GLU A 85 0.03 -10.48 -12.55
N LEU A 86 0.27 -10.21 -13.85
CA LEU A 86 0.99 -9.01 -14.28
C LEU A 86 0.18 -7.73 -14.05
N HIS A 87 -1.12 -7.72 -14.36
CA HIS A 87 -2.04 -6.62 -14.11
C HIS A 87 -2.03 -6.18 -12.64
N ALA A 88 -2.24 -7.13 -11.74
CA ALA A 88 -2.26 -6.89 -10.30
C ALA A 88 -0.90 -6.35 -9.81
N SER A 89 0.21 -6.91 -10.30
CA SER A 89 1.55 -6.45 -9.93
C SER A 89 1.84 -5.02 -10.40
N ILE A 90 1.39 -4.64 -11.59
CA ILE A 90 1.54 -3.26 -12.10
C ILE A 90 0.77 -2.30 -11.20
N LEU A 91 -0.48 -2.61 -10.86
CA LEU A 91 -1.31 -1.74 -10.03
C LEU A 91 -0.85 -1.67 -8.58
N GLU A 92 -0.27 -2.74 -8.03
CA GLU A 92 0.42 -2.70 -6.74
C GLU A 92 1.59 -1.71 -6.78
N TYR A 93 2.44 -1.78 -7.82
CA TYR A 93 3.57 -0.89 -7.95
C TYR A 93 3.16 0.58 -8.11
N VAL A 94 2.16 0.85 -8.96
CA VAL A 94 1.64 2.21 -9.16
C VAL A 94 1.04 2.76 -7.87
N THR A 95 0.24 1.97 -7.16
CA THR A 95 -0.37 2.37 -5.89
C THR A 95 0.70 2.64 -4.83
N TYR A 96 1.72 1.79 -4.76
CA TYR A 96 2.86 1.99 -3.87
C TYR A 96 3.58 3.31 -4.18
N ALA A 97 3.91 3.58 -5.45
CA ALA A 97 4.59 4.80 -5.85
C ALA A 97 3.78 6.06 -5.50
N LEU A 98 2.47 6.04 -5.72
CA LEU A 98 1.57 7.17 -5.39
C LEU A 98 1.47 7.41 -3.88
N VAL A 99 1.35 6.36 -3.09
CA VAL A 99 1.17 6.45 -1.63
C VAL A 99 2.50 6.77 -0.90
N MET A 100 3.63 6.36 -1.48
CA MET A 100 4.95 6.47 -0.85
C MET A 100 5.81 7.62 -1.39
N GLY A 101 5.57 8.10 -2.60
CA GLY A 101 6.45 9.03 -3.32
C GLY A 101 6.50 10.48 -2.80
N GLU A 102 5.61 10.88 -1.88
CA GLU A 102 5.49 12.30 -1.46
C GLU A 102 6.21 12.67 -0.14
N ARG A 103 7.26 11.97 0.32
CA ARG A 103 7.86 12.26 1.65
C ARG A 103 9.38 12.18 1.79
N ASP A 104 10.13 12.69 0.80
CA ASP A 104 11.60 12.85 0.93
C ASP A 104 12.08 14.33 0.87
N GLU A 105 11.25 15.30 1.25
CA GLU A 105 11.70 16.69 1.57
C GLU A 105 11.49 17.05 3.05
#